data_AF-U5DA38-F1
#
_entry.id   AF-U5DA38-F1
#
_cell.length_a   1.000
_cell.length_b   1.000
_cell.length_c   1.000
_cell.angle_alpha   90.00
_cell.angle_beta   90.00
_cell.angle_gamma   90.00
#
_symmetry.space_group_name_H-M   'P 1'
#
loop_
_entity.id
_entity.type
_entity.pdbx_description
1 polymer ?
#
loop_
_entity_poly.entity_id
_entity_poly.type
_entity_poly.pdbx_seq_one_letter_code
_entity_poly.pdbx_strand_id
1 'polypeptide(L)'
;MDWSSCLGFKVGFESHVYQRYDQLVSRMVKDGIWDNADDQRLLKGLLESNACCVEEVDWDDLIENRDGQTCRRRWQQMTKHIGKNRIKPFLEQVHLLASRYSPKLLEDPIV
;
A
#
# COMPACT_ATOMS: atom_id res chain seq x y z
N MET A 1 -11.08 15.79 0.74
CA MET A 1 -11.04 16.65 -0.48
C MET A 1 -12.00 16.05 -1.48
N ASP A 2 -13.02 16.81 -1.86
CA ASP A 2 -14.05 16.43 -2.83
C ASP A 2 -13.59 16.84 -4.23
N TRP A 3 -13.32 15.86 -5.10
CA TRP A 3 -12.80 16.07 -6.45
C TRP A 3 -13.92 16.08 -7.51
N SER A 4 -15.20 16.02 -7.12
CA SER A 4 -16.34 16.05 -8.05
C SER A 4 -16.52 17.38 -8.78
N SER A 5 -15.76 18.42 -8.43
CA SER A 5 -15.88 19.76 -9.03
C SER A 5 -15.01 19.97 -10.29
N CYS A 6 -14.17 19.01 -10.68
CA CYS A 6 -13.26 19.16 -11.82
C CYS A 6 -13.63 18.26 -13.01
N LEU A 7 -14.87 18.35 -13.50
CA LEU A 7 -15.24 17.76 -14.80
C LEU A 7 -15.29 18.83 -15.88
N GLY A 8 -14.14 18.99 -16.53
CA GLY A 8 -13.94 19.81 -17.73
C GLY A 8 -13.00 19.11 -18.72
N PHE A 9 -13.46 17.98 -19.26
CA PHE A 9 -13.09 17.40 -20.57
C PHE A 9 -11.61 17.41 -21.00
N LYS A 10 -10.93 16.24 -20.91
CA LYS A 10 -10.22 15.67 -22.07
C LYS A 10 -9.98 14.17 -21.95
N VAL A 11 -10.56 13.49 -22.92
CA VAL A 11 -10.45 12.10 -23.37
C VAL A 11 -9.11 11.42 -23.05
N GLY A 12 -9.21 10.27 -22.37
CA GLY A 12 -8.53 9.05 -22.79
C GLY A 12 -7.09 8.85 -22.34
N PHE A 13 -6.87 8.60 -21.05
CA PHE A 13 -5.88 7.60 -20.59
C PHE A 13 -6.05 7.20 -19.10
N GLU A 14 -6.88 7.91 -18.35
CA GLU A 14 -7.01 7.77 -16.90
C GLU A 14 -8.27 7.02 -16.40
N SER A 15 -8.88 6.11 -17.17
CA SER A 15 -10.08 5.41 -16.66
C SER A 15 -9.78 4.07 -15.97
N HIS A 16 -8.77 3.34 -16.43
CA HIS A 16 -8.52 1.97 -15.95
C HIS A 16 -7.80 1.90 -14.61
N VAL A 17 -6.92 2.87 -14.33
CA VAL A 17 -6.19 2.94 -13.05
C VAL A 17 -7.16 3.25 -11.92
N TYR A 18 -8.02 4.26 -12.08
CA TYR A 18 -8.96 4.68 -11.05
C TYR A 18 -10.11 3.68 -10.84
N GLN A 19 -10.61 3.01 -11.90
CA GLN A 19 -11.57 1.91 -11.74
C GLN A 19 -10.99 0.72 -10.96
N ARG A 20 -9.70 0.43 -11.13
CA ARG A 20 -9.02 -0.62 -10.36
C ARG A 20 -8.81 -0.18 -8.91
N TYR A 21 -8.49 1.09 -8.69
CA TYR A 21 -8.36 1.64 -7.33
C TYR A 21 -9.69 1.63 -6.58
N ASP A 22 -10.81 2.03 -7.17
CA ASP A 22 -12.14 1.99 -6.53
C ASP A 22 -12.58 0.57 -6.12
N GLN A 23 -12.20 -0.44 -6.91
CA GLN A 23 -12.40 -1.85 -6.56
C GLN A 23 -11.40 -2.37 -5.51
N LEU A 24 -10.29 -1.66 -5.31
CA LEU A 24 -9.25 -1.95 -4.32
C LEU A 24 -9.34 -1.07 -3.05
N VAL A 25 -10.23 -0.06 -3.02
CA VAL A 25 -10.45 0.79 -1.83
C VAL A 25 -10.85 -0.12 -0.69
N SER A 26 -9.89 -0.31 0.22
CA SER A 26 -10.09 -1.18 1.37
C SER A 26 -11.31 -0.70 2.14
N ARG A 27 -12.03 -1.66 2.74
CA ARG A 27 -13.05 -1.32 3.70
C ARG A 27 -12.50 -0.42 4.83
N MET A 28 -11.22 -0.58 5.19
CA MET A 28 -10.55 0.31 6.15
C MET A 28 -10.48 1.78 5.68
N VAL A 29 -10.37 2.01 4.37
CA VAL A 29 -10.42 3.37 3.80
C VAL A 29 -11.86 3.90 3.81
N LYS A 30 -12.84 3.07 3.45
CA LYS A 30 -14.27 3.44 3.52
C LYS A 30 -14.73 3.76 4.94
N ASP A 31 -14.18 3.05 5.92
CA ASP A 31 -14.47 3.25 7.34
C ASP A 31 -13.65 4.41 7.95
N GLY A 32 -12.81 5.09 7.16
CA GLY A 32 -11.99 6.23 7.61
C GLY A 32 -10.82 5.86 8.54
N ILE A 33 -10.52 4.57 8.68
CA ILE A 33 -9.47 4.05 9.57
C ILE A 33 -8.09 4.10 8.90
N TRP A 34 -8.05 4.09 7.57
CA TRP A 34 -6.83 4.01 6.75
C TRP A 34 -6.89 5.03 5.62
N ASP A 35 -5.79 5.70 5.33
CA ASP A 35 -5.69 6.57 4.16
C ASP A 35 -5.10 5.79 2.97
N ASN A 36 -5.45 6.17 1.73
CA ASN A 36 -4.83 5.56 0.55
C ASN A 36 -3.31 5.76 0.51
N ALA A 37 -2.82 6.91 1.00
CA ALA A 37 -1.39 7.19 1.10
C ALA A 37 -0.71 6.33 2.18
N ASP A 38 -1.45 5.75 3.13
CA ASP A 38 -0.87 4.88 4.15
C ASP A 38 -0.43 3.54 3.58
N ASP A 39 -1.01 3.07 2.47
CA ASP A 39 -0.48 1.87 1.78
C ASP A 39 0.95 2.09 1.30
N GLN A 40 1.26 3.28 0.81
CA GLN A 40 2.61 3.64 0.38
C GLN A 40 3.54 3.81 1.58
N ARG A 41 3.08 4.47 2.66
CA ARG A 41 3.86 4.62 3.91
C ARG A 41 4.17 3.27 4.54
N LEU A 42 3.20 2.35 4.55
CA LEU A 42 3.37 0.99 5.05
C LEU A 42 4.46 0.25 4.27
N LEU A 43 4.37 0.24 2.93
CA LEU A 43 5.34 -0.47 2.10
C LEU A 43 6.73 0.14 2.18
N LYS A 44 6.83 1.47 2.24
CA LYS A 44 8.09 2.18 2.46
C LYS A 44 8.69 1.82 3.82
N GLY A 45 7.92 1.92 4.91
CA GLY A 45 8.38 1.56 6.25
C GLY A 45 8.85 0.11 6.33
N LEU A 46 8.14 -0.84 5.69
CA LEU A 46 8.57 -2.24 5.68
C LEU A 46 9.89 -2.44 4.93
N LEU A 47 10.09 -1.76 3.79
CA LEU A 47 11.37 -1.80 3.06
C LEU A 47 12.53 -1.22 3.88
N GLU A 48 12.26 -0.20 4.69
CA GLU A 48 13.26 0.50 5.51
C GLU A 48 13.46 -0.14 6.91
N SER A 49 12.54 -1.00 7.37
CA SER A 49 12.52 -1.56 8.75
C SER A 49 13.64 -2.55 9.10
N ASN A 50 14.48 -2.93 8.13
CA ASN A 50 15.53 -3.95 8.27
C ASN A 50 15.04 -5.31 8.83
N ALA A 51 13.73 -5.54 8.90
CA ALA A 51 13.13 -6.76 9.41
C ALA A 51 13.24 -7.90 8.39
N CYS A 52 13.57 -9.11 8.84
CA CYS A 52 13.66 -10.29 7.98
C CYS A 52 12.33 -11.05 7.91
N CYS A 53 11.43 -10.84 8.86
CA CYS A 53 10.11 -11.47 8.95
C CYS A 53 9.07 -10.54 9.58
N VAL A 54 7.80 -10.98 9.57
CA VAL A 54 6.65 -10.21 10.09
C VAL A 54 6.78 -9.95 11.59
N GLU A 55 7.40 -10.87 12.31
CA GLU A 55 7.59 -10.84 13.76
C GLU A 55 8.65 -9.83 14.20
N GLU A 56 9.63 -9.54 13.35
CA GLU A 56 10.73 -8.60 13.61
C GLU A 56 10.37 -7.14 13.30
N VAL A 57 9.26 -6.90 12.59
CA VAL A 57 8.81 -5.54 12.30
C VAL A 57 8.32 -4.88 13.60
N ASP A 58 8.89 -3.71 13.93
CA ASP A 58 8.31 -2.84 14.94
C ASP A 58 7.09 -2.12 14.36
N TRP A 59 5.93 -2.76 14.49
CA TRP A 59 4.69 -2.24 13.92
C TRP A 59 4.20 -0.96 14.58
N ASP A 60 4.52 -0.74 15.85
CA ASP A 60 4.04 0.42 16.61
C ASP A 60 4.82 1.69 16.26
N ASP A 61 6.05 1.55 15.74
CA ASP A 61 6.88 2.65 15.22
C ASP A 61 7.02 2.66 13.67
N LEU A 62 6.28 1.79 12.97
CA LEU A 62 6.44 1.62 11.52
C LEU A 62 5.97 2.83 10.70
N ILE A 63 4.92 3.51 11.17
CA ILE A 63 4.35 4.69 10.52
C ILE A 63 3.98 5.68 11.62
N GLU A 64 4.54 6.90 11.53
CA GLU A 64 4.24 7.97 12.47
C GLU A 64 2.73 8.22 12.57
N ASN A 65 2.21 8.34 13.80
CA ASN A 65 0.80 8.57 14.10
C ASN A 65 -0.16 7.45 13.63
N ARG A 66 0.32 6.23 13.42
CA ARG A 66 -0.53 5.06 13.16
C ARG A 66 -0.28 3.97 14.19
N ASP A 67 -1.38 3.37 14.65
CA ASP A 67 -1.33 2.22 15.55
C ASP A 67 -0.82 0.98 14.82
N GLY A 68 0.08 0.23 15.47
CA GLY A 68 0.69 -0.94 14.88
C GLY A 68 -0.28 -2.09 14.63
N GLN A 69 -1.36 -2.22 15.40
CA GLN A 69 -2.39 -3.23 15.09
C GLN A 69 -3.08 -2.93 13.76
N THR A 70 -3.33 -1.66 13.48
CA THR A 70 -3.92 -1.18 12.23
C THR A 70 -2.98 -1.42 11.06
N CYS A 71 -1.68 -1.15 11.22
CA CYS A 71 -0.64 -1.47 10.23
C CYS A 71 -0.59 -2.98 9.92
N ARG A 72 -0.53 -3.84 10.96
CA ARG A 72 -0.56 -5.30 10.82
C ARG A 72 -1.83 -5.78 10.10
N ARG A 73 -2.99 -5.25 10.49
CA ARG A 73 -4.27 -5.60 9.87
C ARG A 73 -4.28 -5.25 8.39
N ARG A 74 -3.73 -4.10 8.00
CA ARG A 74 -3.63 -3.73 6.59
C ARG A 74 -2.68 -4.65 5.84
N TRP A 75 -1.49 -4.92 6.39
CA TRP A 75 -0.55 -5.88 5.82
C TRP A 75 -1.19 -7.25 5.54
N GLN A 76 -1.96 -7.78 6.49
CA GLN A 76 -2.71 -9.03 6.32
C GLN A 76 -3.76 -8.97 5.20
N GLN A 77 -4.39 -7.82 4.97
CA GLN A 77 -5.29 -7.66 3.82
C GLN A 77 -4.52 -7.65 2.50
N MET A 78 -3.40 -6.94 2.43
CA MET A 78 -2.58 -6.86 1.21
C MET A 78 -2.00 -8.22 0.82
N THR A 79 -1.46 -8.97 1.78
CA THR A 79 -0.87 -10.30 1.55
C THR A 79 -1.92 -11.35 1.14
N LYS A 80 -3.17 -11.22 1.58
CA LYS A 80 -4.27 -12.07 1.07
C LYS A 80 -4.49 -11.88 -0.44
N HIS A 81 -4.27 -10.67 -0.97
CA HIS A 81 -4.49 -10.37 -2.40
C HIS A 81 -3.38 -10.88 -3.33
N ILE A 82 -2.20 -11.26 -2.81
CA ILE A 82 -1.12 -11.85 -3.62
C ILE A 82 -1.24 -13.38 -3.75
N GLY A 83 -2.26 -14.00 -3.15
CA GLY A 83 -2.65 -15.38 -3.42
C GLY A 83 -1.56 -16.40 -3.08
N LYS A 84 -1.06 -17.13 -4.08
CA LYS A 84 0.02 -18.13 -3.92
C LYS A 84 1.35 -17.49 -3.50
N ASN A 85 1.57 -16.21 -3.84
CA ASN A 85 2.80 -15.51 -3.49
C ASN A 85 2.95 -15.21 -2.00
N ARG A 86 1.90 -15.44 -1.18
CA ARG A 86 1.98 -15.32 0.28
C ARG A 86 2.94 -16.31 0.96
N ILE A 87 3.38 -17.35 0.24
CA ILE A 87 4.34 -18.35 0.76
C ILE A 87 5.79 -17.93 0.53
N LYS A 88 6.00 -16.84 -0.22
CA LYS A 88 7.34 -16.31 -0.51
C LYS A 88 7.96 -15.70 0.74
N PRO A 89 9.29 -15.54 0.81
CA PRO A 89 9.94 -14.83 1.90
C PRO A 89 9.33 -13.44 2.11
N PHE A 90 9.35 -12.96 3.36
CA PHE A 90 8.74 -11.68 3.75
C PHE A 90 9.20 -10.53 2.84
N LEU A 91 10.52 -10.36 2.65
CA LEU A 91 11.06 -9.32 1.76
C LEU A 91 10.58 -9.44 0.32
N GLU A 92 10.38 -10.65 -0.19
CA GLU A 92 9.85 -10.85 -1.54
C GLU A 92 8.37 -10.47 -1.61
N GLN A 93 7.58 -10.74 -0.56
CA GLN A 93 6.20 -10.27 -0.48
C GLN A 93 6.11 -8.75 -0.43
N VAL A 94 6.99 -8.10 0.34
CA VAL A 94 7.08 -6.63 0.42
C VAL A 94 7.41 -6.04 -0.95
N HIS A 95 8.42 -6.57 -1.66
CA HIS A 95 8.76 -6.12 -3.02
C HIS A 95 7.63 -6.34 -4.03
N LEU A 96 6.95 -7.49 -3.98
CA LEU A 96 5.81 -7.77 -4.86
C LEU A 96 4.65 -6.80 -4.61
N LEU A 97 4.41 -6.44 -3.36
CA LEU A 97 3.38 -5.45 -3.02
C LEU A 97 3.84 -4.03 -3.39
N ALA A 98 5.09 -3.66 -3.15
CA ALA A 98 5.67 -2.38 -3.55
C ALA A 98 5.57 -2.17 -5.07
N SER A 99 6.00 -3.14 -5.88
CA SER A 99 5.89 -3.07 -7.34
C SER A 99 4.45 -2.96 -7.84
N ARG A 100 3.45 -3.45 -7.08
CA ARG A 100 2.04 -3.42 -7.47
C ARG A 100 1.33 -2.14 -7.06
N TYR A 101 1.57 -1.67 -5.83
CA TYR A 101 0.83 -0.57 -5.22
C TYR A 101 1.60 0.76 -5.29
N SER A 102 2.93 0.71 -5.39
CA SER A 102 3.77 1.91 -5.45
C SER A 102 5.09 1.65 -6.20
N PRO A 103 5.03 1.42 -7.53
CA PRO A 103 6.24 1.14 -8.34
C PRO A 103 7.37 2.16 -8.12
N LYS A 104 7.00 3.43 -7.88
CA LYS A 104 7.93 4.53 -7.59
C LYS A 104 8.81 4.32 -6.34
N LEU A 105 8.42 3.46 -5.41
CA LEU A 105 9.26 3.11 -4.26
C LEU A 105 10.45 2.21 -4.65
N LEU A 106 10.35 1.55 -5.81
CA LEU A 106 11.38 0.66 -6.35
C LEU A 106 12.13 1.30 -7.52
N GLU A 107 11.72 2.49 -7.95
CA GLU A 107 12.49 3.30 -8.89
C GLU A 107 13.69 3.86 -8.12
N ASP A 108 14.87 3.29 -8.35
CA ASP A 108 16.12 3.91 -7.90
C ASP A 108 16.17 5.35 -8.46
N PRO A 109 16.57 6.35 -7.64
CA PRO A 109 16.89 7.65 -8.21
C PRO A 109 17.99 7.43 -9.25
N ILE A 110 17.73 7.88 -10.48
CA ILE A 110 18.74 7.90 -11.54
C ILE A 110 19.95 8.65 -10.97
N VAL A 111 21.02 7.89 -10.68
CA VAL A 111 22.32 8.40 -10.23
C VAL A 111 22.99 9.22 -11.31
#